data_AF-A0A101HH64-F1
#
_entry.id   AF-A0A101HH64-F1
#
_cell.length_a   1.000
_cell.length_b   1.000
_cell.length_c   1.000
_cell.angle_alpha   90.00
_cell.angle_beta   90.00
_cell.angle_gamma   90.00
#
_symmetry.space_group_name_H-M   'P 1'
#
loop_
_entity.id
_entity.type
_entity.pdbx_description
1 polymer ?
#
loop_
_entity_poly.entity_id
_entity_poly.type
_entity_poly.pdbx_seq_one_letter_code
_entity_poly.pdbx_strand_id
1 'polypeptide(L)'
;MEPPKIENLFTGFDTVIDWLVPIGVIISLVFIIIGGYMWMTSAGNPDKVKQAQGTLTWAILGLVLILLAGLLISTLIDYFV
;
A
#
# COMPACT_ATOMS: atom_id res chain seq x y z
N MET A 1 -38.01 -3.79 13.26
CA MET A 1 -37.28 -2.68 12.63
C MET A 1 -36.23 -2.25 13.64
N GLU A 2 -35.07 -2.88 13.61
CA GLU A 2 -33.95 -2.58 14.52
C GLU A 2 -32.82 -1.96 13.69
N PRO A 3 -32.18 -0.88 14.16
CA PRO A 3 -31.37 0.01 13.34
C PRO A 3 -29.99 -0.60 13.00
N PRO A 4 -29.71 -1.00 11.76
CA PRO A 4 -28.38 -1.46 11.32
C PRO A 4 -27.59 -0.27 10.78
N LYS A 5 -27.38 0.77 11.61
CA LYS A 5 -26.59 1.94 11.18
C LYS A 5 -25.10 1.75 11.41
N ILE A 6 -24.73 0.95 12.41
CA ILE A 6 -23.32 0.70 12.77
C ILE A 6 -22.73 -0.40 11.90
N GLU A 7 -23.50 -1.45 11.63
CA GLU A 7 -23.09 -2.57 10.77
C GLU A 7 -22.78 -2.08 9.34
N ASN A 8 -23.66 -1.29 8.74
CA ASN A 8 -23.43 -0.70 7.42
C ASN A 8 -22.20 0.23 7.33
N LEU A 9 -21.79 0.84 8.46
CA LEU A 9 -20.55 1.62 8.49
C LEU A 9 -19.36 0.67 8.44
N PHE A 10 -19.31 -0.35 9.28
CA PHE A 10 -18.24 -1.35 9.26
C PHE A 10 -18.16 -2.08 7.91
N THR A 11 -19.29 -2.49 7.33
CA THR A 11 -19.32 -3.12 5.99
C THR A 11 -18.86 -2.17 4.88
N GLY A 12 -19.18 -0.88 4.99
CA GLY A 12 -18.72 0.14 4.06
C GLY A 12 -17.19 0.32 4.12
N PHE A 13 -16.60 0.26 5.31
CA PHE A 13 -15.15 0.30 5.48
C PHE A 13 -14.46 -0.96 4.92
N ASP A 14 -14.99 -2.14 5.20
CA ASP A 14 -14.40 -3.40 4.72
C ASP A 14 -14.39 -3.48 3.18
N THR A 15 -15.50 -3.08 2.54
CA THR A 15 -15.62 -3.07 1.08
C THR A 15 -14.59 -2.13 0.43
N VAL A 16 -14.35 -0.96 1.04
CA VAL A 16 -13.37 0.00 0.53
C VAL A 16 -11.95 -0.54 0.66
N ILE A 17 -11.62 -1.17 1.79
CA ILE A 17 -10.27 -1.70 2.04
C ILE A 17 -9.97 -2.89 1.11
N ASP A 18 -10.91 -3.82 0.94
CA ASP A 18 -10.75 -4.97 0.04
C ASP A 18 -10.46 -4.57 -1.41
N TRP A 19 -11.00 -3.42 -1.85
CA TRP A 19 -10.74 -2.89 -3.18
C TRP A 19 -9.49 -2.01 -3.26
N LEU A 20 -9.19 -1.26 -2.21
CA LEU A 20 -8.08 -0.30 -2.17
C LEU A 20 -6.72 -1.00 -2.01
N VAL A 21 -6.64 -2.05 -1.20
CA VAL A 21 -5.41 -2.81 -0.94
C VAL A 21 -4.78 -3.37 -2.23
N PRO A 22 -5.48 -4.15 -3.08
CA PRO A 22 -4.88 -4.71 -4.30
C PRO A 22 -4.46 -3.62 -5.29
N ILE A 23 -5.24 -2.53 -5.39
CA ILE A 23 -4.89 -1.38 -6.24
C ILE A 23 -3.62 -0.71 -5.73
N GLY A 24 -3.50 -0.51 -4.41
CA GLY A 24 -2.31 0.06 -3.79
C GLY A 24 -1.06 -0.78 -4.05
N VAL A 25 -1.17 -2.11 -3.94
CA VAL A 25 -0.05 -3.04 -4.20
C VAL A 25 0.41 -2.94 -5.66
N ILE A 26 -0.53 -2.92 -6.61
CA ILE A 26 -0.21 -2.79 -8.04
C ILE A 26 0.51 -1.47 -8.31
N ILE A 27 0.01 -0.36 -7.75
CA ILE A 27 0.63 0.95 -7.91
C ILE A 27 2.06 0.93 -7.33
N SER A 28 2.25 0.41 -6.11
CA SER A 28 3.58 0.30 -5.51
C SER A 28 4.55 -0.51 -6.37
N LEU A 29 4.11 -1.62 -6.97
CA LEU A 29 4.92 -2.40 -7.91
C LEU A 29 5.34 -1.58 -9.13
N VAL A 30 4.44 -0.80 -9.71
CA VAL A 30 4.75 0.09 -10.85
C VAL A 30 5.81 1.13 -10.45
N PHE A 31 5.68 1.74 -9.27
CA PHE A 31 6.66 2.70 -8.76
C PHE A 31 8.03 2.06 -8.49
N ILE A 32 8.07 0.80 -8.01
CA ILE A 32 9.32 0.04 -7.85
C ILE A 32 10.00 -0.17 -9.21
N ILE A 33 9.24 -0.53 -10.25
CA ILE A 33 9.78 -0.73 -11.61
C ILE A 33 10.34 0.59 -12.16
N ILE A 34 9.60 1.69 -12.03
CA ILE A 34 10.05 3.02 -12.49
C ILE A 34 11.29 3.47 -11.73
N GLY A 35 11.31 3.30 -10.40
CA GLY A 35 12.46 3.62 -9.55
C GLY A 35 13.68 2.78 -9.90
N GLY A 36 13.50 1.48 -10.15
CA GLY A 36 14.55 0.57 -10.58
C GLY A 36 15.12 0.92 -11.95
N TYR A 37 14.25 1.24 -12.92
CA TYR A 37 14.67 1.67 -14.25
C TYR A 37 15.44 3.00 -14.18
N MET A 38 14.97 3.94 -13.37
CA MET A 38 15.67 5.21 -13.11
C MET A 38 17.04 4.97 -12.49
N TRP A 39 17.16 4.03 -11.55
CA TRP A 39 18.43 3.67 -10.93
C TRP A 39 19.42 3.08 -11.96
N MET A 40 18.95 2.16 -12.81
CA MET A 40 19.75 1.57 -13.89
C MET A 40 20.20 2.60 -14.93
N THR A 41 19.32 3.53 -15.31
CA THR A 41 19.63 4.58 -16.31
C THR A 41 20.40 5.76 -15.75
N SER A 42 20.64 5.81 -14.43
CA SER A 42 21.36 6.92 -13.78
C SER A 42 22.84 7.03 -14.19
N ALA A 43 23.41 5.99 -14.82
CA ALA A 43 24.75 6.00 -15.44
C ALA A 43 25.89 6.57 -14.56
N GLY A 44 25.77 6.47 -13.23
CA GLY A 44 26.76 6.99 -12.29
C GLY A 44 26.59 8.46 -11.88
N ASN A 45 25.55 9.17 -12.33
CA ASN A 45 25.23 10.50 -11.81
C ASN A 45 24.69 10.40 -10.37
N PRO A 46 25.37 10.96 -9.37
CA PRO A 46 24.99 10.82 -7.96
C PRO A 46 23.61 11.41 -7.65
N ASP A 47 23.17 12.47 -8.34
CA ASP A 47 21.86 13.07 -8.12
C ASP A 47 20.72 12.15 -8.58
N LYS A 48 20.90 11.52 -9.75
CA LYS A 48 19.93 10.58 -10.33
C LYS A 48 19.84 9.30 -9.50
N VAL A 49 20.97 8.80 -9.01
CA VAL A 49 21.02 7.64 -8.11
C VAL A 49 20.28 7.94 -6.80
N LYS A 50 20.53 9.10 -6.19
CA LYS A 50 19.87 9.51 -4.95
C LYS A 50 18.35 9.66 -5.14
N GLN A 51 17.93 10.24 -6.27
CA GLN A 51 16.52 10.35 -6.61
C GLN A 51 15.87 8.98 -6.80
N ALA A 52 16.51 8.07 -7.52
CA ALA A 52 16.01 6.73 -7.75
C ALA A 52 15.90 5.90 -6.45
N GLN A 53 16.91 5.98 -5.58
CA GLN A 53 16.87 5.36 -4.25
C GLN A 53 15.74 5.93 -3.39
N GLY A 54 15.52 7.26 -3.44
CA GLY A 54 14.39 7.90 -2.76
C GLY A 54 13.07 7.31 -3.23
N THR A 55 12.83 7.30 -4.55
CA THR A 55 11.62 6.72 -5.15
C THR A 55 11.43 5.26 -4.75
N LEU A 56 12.49 4.44 -4.79
CA LEU A 56 12.43 3.04 -4.42
C LEU A 56 12.06 2.86 -2.93
N THR A 57 12.68 3.66 -2.05
CA THR A 57 12.42 3.62 -0.60
C THR A 57 10.96 3.97 -0.30
N TRP A 58 10.42 5.02 -0.94
CA TRP A 58 9.02 5.40 -0.78
C TRP A 58 8.05 4.33 -1.33
N ALA A 59 8.39 3.72 -2.47
CA ALA A 59 7.57 2.66 -3.05
C ALA A 59 7.53 1.41 -2.17
N ILE A 60 8.68 1.02 -1.61
CA ILE A 60 8.79 -0.10 -0.65
C ILE A 60 8.05 0.22 0.64
N LEU A 61 8.23 1.43 1.20
CA LEU A 61 7.50 1.85 2.40
C LEU A 61 5.98 1.83 2.19
N GLY A 62 5.50 2.29 1.03
CA GLY A 62 4.07 2.22 0.69
C GLY A 62 3.55 0.78 0.62
N LEU A 63 4.31 -0.11 -0.01
CA LEU A 63 3.96 -1.54 -0.11
C LEU A 63 3.93 -2.20 1.27
N VAL A 64 4.95 -1.96 2.09
CA VAL A 64 5.03 -2.48 3.47
C VAL A 64 3.88 -1.95 4.32
N LEU A 65 3.52 -0.67 4.18
CA LEU A 65 2.43 -0.05 4.92
C LEU A 65 1.06 -0.65 4.55
N ILE A 66 0.82 -0.92 3.26
CA ILE A 66 -0.41 -1.59 2.81
C ILE A 66 -0.50 -3.02 3.37
N LEU A 67 0.61 -3.77 3.33
CA LEU A 67 0.66 -5.14 3.89
C LEU A 67 0.44 -5.13 5.40
N LEU A 68 1.09 -4.23 6.12
CA LEU A 68 0.92 -4.07 7.57
C LEU A 68 -0.51 -3.66 7.94
N ALA A 69 -1.12 -2.75 7.17
CA ALA A 69 -2.50 -2.33 7.39
C ALA A 69 -3.47 -3.52 7.25
N GLY A 70 -3.35 -4.32 6.19
CA GLY A 70 -4.19 -5.52 6.02
C GLY A 70 -3.98 -6.57 7.12
N LEU A 71 -2.74 -6.74 7.58
CA LEU A 71 -2.41 -7.69 8.64
C LEU A 71 -2.92 -7.23 10.02
N LEU A 72 -2.83 -5.93 10.33
CA LEU A 72 -3.40 -5.36 11.56
C LEU A 72 -4.93 -5.44 11.59
N ILE A 73 -5.60 -5.19 10.46
CA ILE A 73 -7.06 -5.25 10.39
C ILE A 73 -7.55 -6.70 10.54
N SER A 74 -6.94 -7.65 9.82
CA SER A 74 -7.30 -9.07 9.95
C SER A 74 -7.09 -9.61 11.36
N THR A 75 -5.96 -9.27 12.00
CA THR A 75 -5.70 -9.69 13.40
C THR A 75 -6.65 -9.05 14.41
N LEU A 76 -7.12 -7.82 14.18
CA LEU A 76 -8.16 -7.21 15.01
C LEU A 76 -9.51 -7.89 14.79
N ILE A 77 -9.92 -8.12 13.55
CA ILE A 77 -11.20 -8.78 13.23
C ILE A 77 -11.23 -10.20 13.83
N ASP A 78 -10.16 -10.97 13.67
CA ASP A 78 -10.02 -12.32 14.24
C ASP A 78 -10.02 -12.34 15.77
N TYR A 79 -9.70 -11.22 16.44
CA TYR A 79 -9.76 -11.12 17.90
C TYR A 79 -11.19 -10.82 18.41
N PHE A 80 -12.02 -10.16 17.60
CA PHE A 80 -13.39 -9.79 17.97
C PHE A 80 -14.45 -10.83 17.56
N VAL A 81 -14.13 -11.71 16.61
CA VAL A 81 -14.93 -12.87 16.19
C VAL A 81 -14.58 -14.11 17.01
#